data_AF-A0A0F9ENQ9-F1
#
_entry.id   AF-A0A0F9ENQ9-F1
#
_cell.length_a   1.000
_cell.length_b   1.000
_cell.length_c   1.000
_cell.angle_alpha   90.00
_cell.angle_beta   90.00
_cell.angle_gamma   90.00
#
_symmetry.space_group_name_H-M   'P 1'
#
loop_
_entity.id
_entity.type
_entity.pdbx_description
1 polymer ?
#
loop_
_entity_poly.entity_id
_entity_poly.type
_entity_poly.pdbx_seq_one_letter_code
_entity_poly.pdbx_strand_id
1 'polypeptide(L)' 'MNWEAIKHIYKRVLVCNNKIEYLGEDRYKLTSFHRTGGRWSTGEYKNGRVHGTVLGWDSNGQKCFEGWFKNGQLIDELW' A
#
# COMPACT_ATOMS: atom_id res chain seq x y z
N MET A 1 10.07 4.27 12.70
CA MET A 1 9.28 5.06 11.72
C MET A 1 9.57 6.55 11.91
N ASN A 2 9.76 7.32 10.83
CA ASN A 2 10.07 8.75 10.92
C ASN A 2 8.82 9.65 10.78
N TRP A 3 8.97 10.95 11.03
CA TRP A 3 7.86 11.92 10.98
C TRP A 3 7.20 12.03 9.59
N GLU A 4 7.98 11.92 8.51
CA GLU A 4 7.44 11.95 7.15
C GLU A 4 6.56 10.74 6.84
N ALA A 5 6.92 9.55 7.35
CA ALA A 5 6.08 8.37 7.26
C ALA A 5 4.76 8.54 8.04
N ILE A 6 4.82 9.16 9.23
CA ILE A 6 3.62 9.45 10.03
C ILE A 6 2.68 10.42 9.29
N LYS A 7 3.21 11.52 8.72
CA LYS A 7 2.41 12.44 7.89
C LYS A 7 1.79 11.73 6.69
N HIS A 8 2.56 10.86 6.03
CA HIS A 8 2.07 10.09 4.90
C HIS A 8 0.89 9.20 5.32
N ILE A 9 1.03 8.45 6.41
CA ILE A 9 -0.03 7.61 6.96
C ILE A 9 -1.26 8.45 7.31
N TYR A 10 -1.08 9.55 8.03
CA TYR A 10 -2.16 10.47 8.39
C TYR A 10 -2.95 10.92 7.16
N LYS A 11 -2.25 11.38 6.11
CA LYS A 11 -2.88 11.79 4.85
C LYS A 11 -3.64 10.63 4.21
N ARG A 12 -3.04 9.44 4.12
CA ARG A 12 -3.67 8.28 3.49
C ARG A 12 -4.92 7.82 4.23
N VAL A 13 -4.88 7.76 5.57
CA VAL A 13 -5.97 7.25 6.38
C VAL A 13 -7.08 8.29 6.54
N LEU A 14 -6.76 9.52 6.95
CA LEU A 14 -7.78 10.53 7.27
C LEU A 14 -8.29 11.33 6.07
N VAL A 15 -7.48 11.48 5.01
CA VAL A 15 -7.89 12.23 3.82
C VAL A 15 -8.33 11.31 2.69
N CYS A 16 -7.58 10.25 2.43
CA CYS A 16 -7.90 9.31 1.34
C CYS A 16 -8.81 8.14 1.77
N ASN A 17 -9.17 8.06 3.06
CA ASN A 17 -9.97 6.98 3.62
C ASN A 17 -9.40 5.58 3.33
N ASN A 18 -8.07 5.47 3.28
CA ASN A 18 -7.41 4.19 3.11
C ASN A 18 -7.46 3.39 4.43
N LYS A 19 -7.61 2.08 4.31
CA LYS A 19 -7.46 1.19 5.47
C LYS A 19 -5.98 0.95 5.73
N ILE A 20 -5.59 1.00 7.00
CA ILE A 20 -4.25 0.64 7.47
C ILE A 20 -4.30 -0.62 8.32
N GLU A 21 -3.27 -1.45 8.20
CA GLU A 21 -3.02 -2.61 9.05
C GLU A 21 -1.58 -2.52 9.56
N TYR A 22 -1.39 -2.67 10.87
CA TYR A 22 -0.07 -2.64 11.49
C TYR A 22 0.54 -4.04 11.52
N LEU A 23 1.78 -4.19 11.05
CA LEU A 23 2.45 -5.49 10.90
C LEU A 23 3.62 -5.69 11.88
N GLY A 24 3.80 -4.76 12.84
CA GLY A 24 4.91 -4.78 13.80
C GLY A 24 6.08 -3.90 13.40
N GLU A 25 6.90 -3.51 14.39
CA GLU A 25 8.02 -2.57 14.23
C GLU A 25 7.58 -1.26 13.54
N ASP A 26 8.14 -0.97 12.38
CA ASP A 26 7.85 0.16 11.51
C ASP A 26 7.10 -0.28 10.23
N ARG A 27 6.58 -1.52 10.22
CA ARG A 27 5.88 -2.10 9.08
C ARG A 27 4.38 -1.91 9.18
N TYR A 28 3.77 -1.57 8.05
CA TYR A 28 2.34 -1.42 7.92
C TYR A 28 1.90 -1.68 6.49
N LYS A 29 0.64 -2.05 6.31
CA LYS A 29 0.01 -2.25 5.02
C LYS A 29 -1.08 -1.21 4.83
N LEU A 30 -1.13 -0.59 3.64
CA LEU A 30 -2.21 0.29 3.25
C LEU A 30 -3.06 -0.39 2.17
N THR A 31 -4.37 -0.29 2.31
CA THR A 31 -5.36 -0.66 1.29
C THR A 31 -6.08 0.59 0.82
N SER A 32 -6.05 0.83 -0.48
CA SER A 32 -6.74 1.95 -1.13
C SER A 32 -7.94 1.43 -1.91
N PHE A 33 -8.96 2.27 -2.03
CA PHE A 33 -10.23 1.93 -2.67
C PHE A 33 -10.55 2.91 -3.79
N HIS A 34 -11.22 2.42 -4.83
CA HIS A 34 -11.90 3.24 -5.81
C HIS A 34 -13.02 4.04 -5.16
N ARG A 35 -13.45 5.12 -5.83
CA ARG A 35 -14.64 5.90 -5.43
C ARG A 35 -15.92 5.04 -5.36
N THR A 36 -15.98 3.97 -6.15
CA THR A 36 -17.08 2.99 -6.15
C THR A 36 -17.02 1.99 -4.99
N GLY A 37 -16.01 2.06 -4.13
CA GLY A 37 -15.81 1.15 -2.99
C GLY A 37 -15.01 -0.11 -3.31
N GLY A 38 -14.80 -0.43 -4.58
CA GLY A 38 -13.93 -1.53 -5.01
C GLY A 38 -12.48 -1.32 -4.56
N ARG A 39 -11.75 -2.40 -4.26
CA ARG A 39 -10.32 -2.30 -3.91
C ARG A 39 -9.53 -1.85 -5.15
N TRP A 40 -8.67 -0.85 -4.97
CA TRP A 40 -7.77 -0.35 -6.03
C TRP A 40 -6.37 -0.93 -5.88
N SER A 41 -5.83 -0.89 -4.67
CA SER A 41 -4.48 -1.39 -4.41
C SER A 41 -4.23 -1.75 -2.95
N THR A 42 -3.22 -2.58 -2.73
CA THR A 42 -2.62 -2.82 -1.42
C THR A 42 -1.11 -2.74 -1.53
N GLY A 43 -0.45 -2.20 -0.51
CA GLY A 43 1.01 -2.22 -0.46
C GLY A 43 1.51 -2.29 0.97
N GLU A 44 2.56 -3.09 1.16
CA GLU A 44 3.34 -3.11 2.40
C GLU A 44 4.41 -2.03 2.40
N TYR A 45 4.66 -1.47 3.58
CA TYR A 45 5.63 -0.41 3.81
C TYR A 45 6.52 -0.76 5.00
N LYS A 46 7.78 -0.36 4.91
CA LYS A 46 8.78 -0.38 5.99
C LYS A 46 9.56 0.94 5.94
N ASN A 47 9.80 1.58 7.08
CA ASN A 47 10.48 2.87 7.19
C ASN A 47 9.88 3.96 6.28
N GLY A 48 8.55 3.92 6.07
CA GLY A 48 7.84 4.86 5.20
C GLY A 48 8.04 4.64 3.70
N ARG A 49 8.70 3.57 3.28
CA ARG A 49 8.90 3.19 1.86
C ARG A 49 8.20 1.88 1.57
N VAL A 50 7.76 1.67 0.34
CA VAL A 50 7.18 0.39 -0.09
C VAL A 50 8.20 -0.73 0.13
N HIS A 51 7.80 -1.78 0.83
CA HIS A 51 8.65 -2.91 1.16
C HIS A 51 7.78 -4.14 1.40
N GLY A 52 7.86 -5.13 0.52
CA GLY A 52 6.98 -6.29 0.47
C GLY A 52 6.11 -6.27 -0.78
N THR A 53 4.99 -6.98 -0.73
CA THR A 53 4.10 -7.16 -1.87
C THR A 53 3.20 -5.94 -2.09
N VAL A 54 3.08 -5.54 -3.36
CA VAL A 54 2.08 -4.59 -3.85
C VAL A 54 1.14 -5.33 -4.80
N LEU A 55 -0.15 -5.09 -4.64
CA LEU A 55 -1.20 -5.66 -5.47
C LEU A 55 -2.06 -4.53 -6.04
N GLY A 56 -2.47 -4.66 -7.30
CA GLY A 56 -3.39 -3.77 -7.98
C GLY A 56 -4.57 -4.54 -8.55
N TRP A 57 -5.74 -3.90 -8.53
CA TRP A 57 -6.97 -4.42 -9.13
C TRP A 57 -7.56 -3.39 -10.10
N ASP A 58 -8.20 -3.88 -11.14
CA ASP A 58 -8.97 -3.04 -12.06
C ASP A 58 -10.33 -2.63 -11.44
N SER A 59 -11.10 -1.83 -12.19
CA SER A 59 -12.44 -1.39 -11.76
C SER A 59 -13.45 -2.52 -11.58
N ASN A 60 -13.20 -3.70 -12.16
CA ASN A 60 -14.02 -4.90 -12.02
C ASN A 60 -13.61 -5.74 -10.80
N GLY A 61 -12.54 -5.36 -10.10
CA GLY A 61 -11.98 -6.11 -8.99
C GLY A 61 -11.12 -7.29 -9.40
N GLN A 62 -10.72 -7.39 -10.67
CA GLN A 62 -9.76 -8.39 -11.14
C GLN A 62 -8.35 -7.92 -10.80
N LYS A 63 -7.53 -8.80 -10.21
CA LYS A 63 -6.12 -8.50 -9.95
C LYS A 63 -5.41 -8.31 -11.30
N CYS A 64 -4.80 -7.15 -11.49
CA CYS A 64 -4.13 -6.77 -12.73
C CYS A 64 -2.64 -6.44 -12.54
N PHE A 65 -2.18 -6.42 -11.29
CA PHE A 65 -0.79 -6.16 -10.94
C PHE A 65 -0.42 -6.90 -9.65
N GLU A 66 0.73 -7.52 -9.64
CA GLU A 66 1.41 -7.98 -8.44
C GLU A 66 2.91 -7.73 -8.59
N GLY A 67 3.54 -7.23 -7.54
CA GLY A 67 4.98 -6.99 -7.56
C GLY A 67 5.57 -7.01 -6.17
N TRP A 68 6.82 -7.47 -6.08
CA TRP A 68 7.58 -7.45 -4.85
C TRP A 68 8.58 -6.30 -4.85
N PHE A 69 8.52 -5.47 -3.81
CA PHE A 69 9.32 -4.27 -3.69
C PHE A 69 10.25 -4.34 -2.48
N LYS A 70 11.45 -3.77 -2.62
CA LYS A 70 12.38 -3.58 -1.51
C LYS A 70 12.82 -2.12 -1.46
N ASN A 71 12.49 -1.44 -0.35
CA ASN A 71 12.89 -0.05 -0.09
C ASN A 71 12.46 0.94 -1.18
N GLY A 72 11.31 0.70 -1.80
CA GLY A 72 10.73 1.51 -2.88
C GLY A 72 11.11 1.09 -4.29
N GLN A 73 11.97 0.08 -4.45
CA GLN A 73 12.37 -0.44 -5.76
C GLN A 73 11.63 -1.74 -6.07
N LEU A 74 11.09 -1.85 -7.28
CA LEU A 74 10.54 -3.10 -7.81
C LEU A 74 11.69 -4.08 -8.01
N ILE A 75 11.56 -5.27 -7.44
CA ILE A 75 12.56 -6.32 -7.56
C ILE A 75 12.04 -7.45 -8.44
N ASP A 76 10.74 -7.75 -8.35
CA ASP A 76 10.11 -8.80 -9.15
C ASP A 76 8.67 -8.40 -9.49
N GLU A 77 8.29 -8.61 -10.75
CA GLU A 77 6.94 -8.36 -11.27
C GLU A 77 6.27 -9.70 -11.52
N LEU A 78 5.16 -9.94 -10.83
CA LEU A 78 4.40 -11.17 -10.90
C LEU A 78 3.13 -10.88 -11.71
N TRP A 79 3.03 -11.48 -12.89
CA TRP A 79 1.89 -11.36 -13.79
C TRP A 79 0.79 -12.36 -13.43
#